data_AF-A0A4V3FQM0-F1
#
_entry.id   AF-A0A4V3FQM0-F1
#
_cell.length_a   1.000
_cell.length_b   1.000
_cell.length_c   1.000
_cell.angle_alpha   90.00
_cell.angle_beta   90.00
_cell.angle_gamma   90.00
#
_symmetry.space_group_name_H-M   'P 1'
#
loop_
_entity.id
_entity.type
_entity.pdbx_description
1 polymer ?
#
loop_
_entity_poly.entity_id
_entity_poly.type
_entity_poly.pdbx_seq_one_letter_code
_entity_poly.pdbx_strand_id
1 'polypeptide(L)'
;MKSRSPTAKSESPKGERAKASTKKPSSFYMKQMRAGLAAAGYVKHETWVLPENRSLLKQMEQQLRQPILAGSFMSENYMSAGNNWTIDSLFNALKALDEVASQEITLSLIQSSEPSIKLEMNEFGGLPIHIALAGQQIIVDTVLVDIDSISNVAAFNDAVLRSREMFPLSSIGIESMPNGQTVYNMFGALSADSSLTNVVTEVKTLVDNVQRASEAFEHFFK
;
A
#
# COMPACT_ATOMS: atom_id res chain seq x y z
N MET A 1 -58.42 -69.31 31.94
CA MET A 1 -59.51 -68.44 31.43
C MET A 1 -58.92 -67.33 30.58
N LYS A 2 -59.39 -67.25 29.32
CA LYS A 2 -59.41 -66.11 28.39
C LYS A 2 -58.06 -65.52 27.91
N SER A 3 -57.57 -66.18 26.86
CA SER A 3 -56.99 -65.58 25.66
C SER A 3 -57.85 -64.44 25.09
N ARG A 4 -57.23 -63.33 24.68
CA ARG A 4 -57.69 -62.45 23.61
C ARG A 4 -56.53 -61.60 23.10
N SER A 5 -56.00 -61.96 21.94
CA SER A 5 -55.47 -60.99 20.97
C SER A 5 -56.64 -60.10 20.51
N PRO A 6 -56.38 -58.89 19.97
CA PRO A 6 -56.31 -58.83 18.52
C PRO A 6 -55.42 -57.71 17.90
N THR A 7 -55.04 -57.99 16.65
CA THR A 7 -54.98 -57.11 15.46
C THR A 7 -53.91 -56.01 15.29
N ALA A 8 -53.33 -56.07 14.09
CA ALA A 8 -52.30 -55.24 13.49
C ALA A 8 -52.83 -53.98 12.76
N LYS A 9 -51.96 -52.97 12.58
CA LYS A 9 -51.79 -52.08 11.41
C LYS A 9 -50.63 -51.09 11.70
N SER A 10 -49.48 -51.26 11.04
CA SER A 10 -49.00 -50.51 9.85
C SER A 10 -48.63 -49.04 10.13
N GLU A 11 -47.34 -48.70 10.08
CA GLU A 11 -46.73 -47.68 9.18
C GLU A 11 -45.30 -47.28 9.59
N SER A 12 -44.52 -46.95 8.55
CA SER A 12 -43.06 -46.91 8.41
C SER A 12 -42.34 -45.69 9.07
N PRO A 13 -41.10 -45.34 8.67
CA PRO A 13 -39.90 -45.37 9.49
C PRO A 13 -39.51 -43.99 10.05
N LYS A 14 -39.11 -43.90 11.33
CA LYS A 14 -38.52 -42.67 11.87
C LYS A 14 -37.00 -42.76 11.83
N GLY A 15 -36.44 -42.09 10.82
CA GLY A 15 -35.01 -41.97 10.59
C GLY A 15 -34.24 -41.47 11.82
N GLU A 16 -32.99 -41.92 11.90
CA GLU A 16 -31.98 -41.41 12.82
C GLU A 16 -31.87 -39.89 12.67
N ARG A 17 -32.36 -39.16 13.67
CA ARG A 17 -32.02 -37.75 13.84
C ARG A 17 -30.60 -37.68 14.38
N ALA A 18 -29.69 -37.17 13.56
CA ALA A 18 -28.35 -36.77 13.95
C ALA A 18 -28.37 -35.96 15.26
N LYS A 19 -27.50 -36.33 16.21
CA LYS A 19 -27.33 -35.64 17.50
C LYS A 19 -27.04 -34.15 17.26
N ALA A 20 -27.89 -33.29 17.81
CA ALA A 20 -27.70 -31.84 17.80
C ALA A 20 -26.42 -31.46 18.56
N SER A 21 -25.55 -30.67 17.92
CA SER A 21 -24.34 -30.13 18.53
C SER A 21 -24.70 -29.19 19.69
N THR A 22 -24.30 -29.54 20.90
CA THR A 22 -24.46 -28.69 22.08
C THR A 22 -23.68 -27.39 21.88
N LYS A 23 -24.39 -26.28 21.73
CA LYS A 23 -23.82 -24.94 21.55
C LYS A 23 -23.02 -24.56 22.79
N LYS A 24 -21.72 -24.31 22.63
CA LYS A 24 -20.84 -23.93 23.74
C LYS A 24 -21.19 -22.52 24.23
N PRO A 25 -21.22 -22.27 25.54
CA PRO A 25 -21.52 -20.95 26.10
C PRO A 25 -20.41 -19.94 25.80
N SER A 26 -20.75 -18.64 25.70
CA SER A 26 -19.80 -17.55 25.35
C SER A 26 -18.60 -17.45 26.30
N SER A 27 -18.79 -17.80 27.57
CA SER A 27 -17.72 -17.86 28.58
C SER A 27 -16.60 -18.84 28.25
N PHE A 28 -16.90 -19.92 27.51
CA PHE A 28 -15.92 -20.90 27.03
C PHE A 28 -14.95 -20.25 26.04
N TYR A 29 -15.47 -19.52 25.05
CA TYR A 29 -14.66 -18.85 24.03
C TYR A 29 -13.81 -17.72 24.63
N MET A 30 -14.36 -16.95 25.58
CA MET A 30 -13.59 -15.91 26.27
C MET A 30 -12.46 -16.47 27.14
N LYS A 31 -12.65 -17.65 27.74
CA LYS A 31 -11.60 -18.33 28.51
C LYS A 31 -10.52 -18.90 27.60
N GLN A 32 -10.90 -19.47 26.45
CA GLN A 32 -9.97 -20.01 25.46
C GLN A 32 -9.13 -18.90 24.80
N MET A 33 -9.74 -17.77 24.45
CA MET A 33 -9.03 -16.60 23.93
C MET A 33 -8.02 -16.06 24.96
N ARG A 34 -8.42 -15.94 26.23
CA ARG A 34 -7.51 -15.50 27.31
C ARG A 34 -6.36 -16.48 27.55
N ALA A 35 -6.64 -17.79 27.48
CA ALA A 35 -5.61 -18.81 27.61
C ALA A 35 -4.59 -18.75 26.46
N GLY A 36 -5.05 -18.50 25.23
CA GLY A 36 -4.17 -18.31 24.07
C GLY A 36 -3.26 -17.08 24.21
N LEU A 37 -3.80 -15.95 24.69
CA LEU A 37 -3.01 -14.74 24.93
C LEU A 37 -1.97 -14.94 26.04
N ALA A 38 -2.34 -15.61 27.14
CA ALA A 38 -1.39 -15.91 28.21
C ALA A 38 -0.27 -16.86 27.74
N ALA A 39 -0.60 -17.86 26.91
CA ALA A 39 0.39 -18.78 26.34
C ALA A 39 1.38 -18.08 25.38
N ALA A 40 0.96 -17.00 24.72
CA ALA A 40 1.80 -16.14 23.90
C ALA A 40 2.63 -15.12 24.71
N GLY A 41 2.56 -15.17 26.06
CA GLY A 41 3.34 -14.31 26.94
C GLY A 41 2.70 -12.95 27.27
N TYR A 42 1.45 -12.71 26.85
CA TYR A 42 0.76 -11.46 27.16
C TYR A 42 0.24 -11.42 28.60
N VAL A 43 0.44 -10.30 29.29
CA VAL A 43 -0.04 -10.05 30.66
C VAL A 43 -1.34 -9.25 30.61
N LYS A 44 -2.32 -9.67 31.41
CA LYS A 44 -3.61 -8.97 31.51
C LYS A 44 -3.44 -7.64 32.26
N HIS A 45 -3.91 -6.55 31.67
CA HIS A 45 -4.01 -5.23 32.31
C HIS A 45 -5.47 -4.77 32.34
N GLU A 46 -5.93 -4.20 33.46
CA GLU A 46 -7.29 -3.68 33.61
C GLU A 46 -7.24 -2.17 33.79
N THR A 47 -7.98 -1.43 32.95
CA THR A 47 -7.96 0.04 32.92
C THR A 47 -9.36 0.62 32.98
N TRP A 48 -9.48 1.78 33.64
CA TRP A 48 -10.70 2.57 33.67
C TRP A 48 -10.55 3.77 32.73
N VAL A 49 -11.42 3.86 31.72
CA VAL A 49 -11.42 4.96 30.74
C VAL A 49 -12.84 5.47 30.53
N LEU A 50 -12.95 6.75 30.16
CA LEU A 50 -14.22 7.36 29.76
C LEU A 50 -14.81 6.61 28.54
N PRO A 51 -16.14 6.55 28.41
CA PRO A 51 -16.80 5.87 27.30
C PRO A 51 -16.34 6.35 25.92
N GLU A 52 -16.06 7.66 25.76
CA GLU A 52 -15.59 8.23 24.49
C GLU A 52 -14.22 7.67 24.04
N ASN A 53 -13.38 7.27 25.00
CA ASN A 53 -11.99 6.88 24.73
C ASN A 53 -11.79 5.36 24.58
N ARG A 54 -12.87 4.56 24.60
CA ARG A 54 -12.78 3.10 24.51
C ARG A 54 -12.19 2.59 23.20
N SER A 55 -12.45 3.28 22.09
CA SER A 55 -11.89 2.93 20.78
C SER A 55 -10.38 3.15 20.75
N LEU A 56 -9.92 4.30 21.25
CA LEU A 56 -8.50 4.65 21.33
C LEU A 56 -7.73 3.65 22.22
N LEU A 57 -8.27 3.33 23.40
CA LEU A 57 -7.66 2.33 24.30
C LEU A 57 -7.49 0.97 23.62
N LYS A 58 -8.50 0.52 22.87
CA LYS A 58 -8.45 -0.76 22.15
C LYS A 58 -7.37 -0.78 21.07
N GLN A 59 -7.16 0.34 20.38
CA GLN A 59 -6.09 0.49 19.39
C GLN A 59 -4.70 0.41 20.05
N MET A 60 -4.50 1.14 21.16
CA MET A 60 -3.25 1.09 21.91
C MET A 60 -2.97 -0.30 22.49
N GLU A 61 -3.98 -0.99 23.01
CA GLU A 61 -3.84 -2.38 23.50
C GLU A 61 -3.35 -3.31 22.38
N GLN A 62 -3.87 -3.15 21.16
CA GLN A 62 -3.44 -3.96 20.02
C GLN A 62 -2.00 -3.65 19.60
N GLN A 63 -1.57 -2.39 19.69
CA GLN A 63 -0.19 -1.99 19.41
C GLN A 63 0.80 -2.55 20.45
N LEU A 64 0.41 -2.56 21.73
CA LEU A 64 1.21 -3.11 22.83
C LEU A 64 1.39 -4.64 22.76
N ARG A 65 0.69 -5.32 21.85
CA ARG A 65 0.89 -6.77 21.61
C ARG A 65 2.06 -7.08 20.67
N GLN A 66 2.71 -6.06 20.09
CA GLN A 66 3.91 -6.21 19.27
C GLN A 66 5.19 -6.02 20.11
N PRO A 67 6.31 -6.68 19.77
CA PRO A 67 7.57 -6.51 20.49
C PRO A 67 8.08 -5.07 20.37
N ILE A 68 8.45 -4.49 21.51
CA ILE A 68 9.04 -3.14 21.56
C ILE A 68 10.49 -3.25 21.12
N LEU A 69 10.80 -2.80 19.91
CA LEU A 69 12.19 -2.72 19.42
C LEU A 69 12.77 -1.35 19.80
N ALA A 70 13.86 -1.34 20.56
CA ALA A 70 14.63 -0.13 20.90
C ALA A 70 13.79 1.06 21.44
N GLY A 71 12.81 0.79 22.32
CA GLY A 71 12.06 1.84 23.02
C GLY A 71 11.06 2.63 22.18
N SER A 72 10.76 2.19 20.94
CA SER A 72 9.77 2.82 20.07
C SER A 72 8.72 1.81 19.56
N PHE A 73 7.49 2.28 19.38
CA PHE A 73 6.37 1.46 18.88
C PHE A 73 6.52 1.25 17.37
N MET A 74 7.05 0.11 16.94
CA MET A 74 7.04 -0.27 15.53
C MET A 74 5.79 -1.12 15.27
N SER A 75 4.66 -0.47 15.00
CA SER A 75 3.51 -1.11 14.38
C SER A 75 3.36 -0.56 12.97
N GLU A 76 3.10 -1.44 12.01
CA GLU A 76 2.79 -1.12 10.61
C GLU A 76 1.70 -0.03 10.48
N ASN A 77 0.80 0.07 11.48
CA ASN A 77 -0.23 1.11 11.59
C ASN A 77 0.28 2.51 11.99
N TYR A 78 1.56 2.68 12.33
CA TYR A 78 2.18 4.00 12.52
C TYR A 78 2.46 4.69 11.18
N MET A 79 2.22 4.02 10.05
CA MET A 79 2.33 4.63 8.72
C MET A 79 1.04 5.26 8.21
N SER A 80 -0.09 5.17 8.92
CA SER A 80 -1.37 5.77 8.46
C SER A 80 -2.16 6.50 9.55
N ALA A 81 -1.53 6.83 10.68
CA ALA A 81 -2.14 7.64 11.73
C ALA A 81 -1.56 9.07 11.73
N GLY A 82 -1.97 9.88 10.75
CA GLY A 82 -2.13 11.32 10.96
C GLY A 82 -0.92 12.23 10.84
N ASN A 83 0.07 11.91 10.02
CA ASN A 83 0.98 12.93 9.49
C ASN A 83 1.15 12.69 7.99
N ASN A 84 0.39 13.43 7.18
CA ASN A 84 0.66 13.51 5.74
C ASN A 84 2.12 13.93 5.56
N TRP A 85 2.82 13.31 4.63
CA TRP A 85 4.16 13.74 4.25
C TRP A 85 4.15 15.23 3.92
N THR A 86 5.07 15.97 4.51
CA THR A 86 5.54 17.26 3.97
C THR A 86 6.77 17.00 3.11
N ILE A 87 7.07 17.90 2.16
CA ILE A 87 8.26 17.76 1.29
C ILE A 87 9.52 17.60 2.15
N ASP A 88 9.67 18.39 3.20
CA ASP A 88 10.83 18.31 4.09
C ASP A 88 10.90 16.98 4.85
N SER A 89 9.77 16.49 5.38
CA SER A 89 9.74 15.22 6.10
C SER A 89 10.04 14.03 5.18
N LEU A 90 9.51 14.05 3.96
CA LEU A 90 9.76 13.03 2.95
C LEU A 90 11.20 13.07 2.47
N PHE A 91 11.75 14.26 2.21
CA PHE A 91 13.14 14.44 1.83
C PHE A 91 14.10 13.90 2.89
N ASN A 92 13.87 14.23 4.17
CA ASN A 92 14.69 13.72 5.27
C ASN A 92 14.59 12.19 5.41
N ALA A 93 13.40 11.62 5.20
CA ALA A 93 13.20 10.18 5.22
C ALA A 93 13.90 9.47 4.06
N LEU A 94 13.81 10.01 2.83
CA LEU A 94 14.52 9.50 1.66
C LEU A 94 16.04 9.60 1.82
N LYS A 95 16.54 10.67 2.45
CA LYS A 95 17.97 10.86 2.71
C LYS A 95 18.56 9.81 3.67
N ALA A 96 17.72 9.19 4.50
CA ALA A 96 18.14 8.14 5.42
C ALA A 96 18.21 6.75 4.78
N LEU A 97 17.90 6.62 3.49
CA LEU A 97 18.00 5.36 2.74
C LEU A 97 19.47 4.97 2.51
N ASP A 98 19.74 3.67 2.58
CA ASP A 98 21.08 3.11 2.35
C ASP A 98 21.57 3.39 0.92
N GLU A 99 20.66 3.37 -0.07
CA GLU A 99 20.98 3.68 -1.47
C GLU A 99 21.53 5.11 -1.66
N VAL A 100 21.13 6.06 -0.80
CA VAL A 100 21.67 7.43 -0.81
C VAL A 100 23.05 7.47 -0.16
N ALA A 101 23.26 6.69 0.91
CA ALA A 101 24.56 6.55 1.55
C ALA A 101 25.60 5.88 0.63
N SER A 102 25.15 4.90 -0.17
CA SER A 102 25.95 4.19 -1.18
C SER A 102 26.18 4.98 -2.48
N GLN A 103 25.65 6.21 -2.60
CA GLN A 103 25.70 7.02 -3.82
C GLN A 103 25.05 6.39 -5.06
N GLU A 104 24.13 5.44 -4.87
CA GLU A 104 23.30 4.91 -5.96
C GLU A 104 22.21 5.92 -6.36
N ILE A 105 21.75 6.71 -5.37
CA ILE A 105 20.76 7.76 -5.54
C ILE A 105 21.31 9.11 -5.09
N THR A 106 21.21 10.12 -5.97
CA THR A 106 21.49 11.52 -5.62
C THR A 106 20.18 12.25 -5.33
N LEU A 107 20.04 12.83 -4.14
CA LEU A 107 18.87 13.62 -3.76
C LEU A 107 19.17 15.12 -3.72
N SER A 108 18.29 15.92 -4.30
CA SER A 108 18.32 17.37 -4.23
C SER A 108 16.92 17.93 -3.96
N LEU A 109 16.85 18.95 -3.11
CA LEU A 109 15.61 19.63 -2.78
C LEU A 109 15.49 20.89 -3.64
N ILE A 110 14.38 21.01 -4.38
CA ILE A 110 14.07 22.17 -5.21
C ILE A 110 13.10 23.06 -4.42
N GLN A 111 13.61 24.15 -3.87
CA GLN A 111 12.83 25.15 -3.13
C GLN A 111 12.36 26.27 -4.09
N SER A 112 11.43 25.94 -4.98
CA SER A 112 10.77 26.91 -5.85
C SER A 112 9.44 27.38 -5.24
N SER A 113 8.60 28.08 -6.02
CA SER A 113 7.21 28.38 -5.65
C SER A 113 6.39 27.12 -5.36
N GLU A 114 6.73 26.01 -6.03
CA GLU A 114 6.23 24.67 -5.74
C GLU A 114 7.41 23.79 -5.32
N PRO A 115 7.50 23.39 -4.03
CA PRO A 115 8.61 22.61 -3.54
C PRO A 115 8.53 21.17 -4.07
N SER A 116 9.65 20.67 -4.57
CA SER A 116 9.77 19.30 -5.07
C SER A 116 11.13 18.70 -4.73
N ILE A 117 11.20 17.38 -4.75
CA ILE A 117 12.44 16.62 -4.56
C ILE A 117 12.84 16.10 -5.92
N LYS A 118 14.11 16.31 -6.29
CA LYS A 118 14.71 15.67 -7.46
C LYS A 118 15.61 14.54 -6.99
N LEU A 119 15.35 13.36 -7.50
CA LEU A 119 16.04 12.11 -7.25
C LEU A 119 16.71 11.68 -8.56
N GLU A 120 18.03 11.51 -8.57
CA GLU A 120 18.75 10.99 -9.74
C GLU A 120 19.24 9.58 -9.43
N MET A 121 18.87 8.61 -10.27
CA MET A 121 19.32 7.23 -10.13
C MET A 121 20.60 7.03 -10.93
N ASN A 122 21.73 7.01 -10.24
CA ASN A 122 23.06 7.01 -10.87
C ASN A 122 23.33 5.72 -11.65
N GLU A 123 22.81 4.58 -11.18
CA GLU A 123 22.91 3.30 -11.89
C GLU A 123 22.13 3.28 -13.22
N PHE A 124 21.11 4.12 -13.35
CA PHE A 124 20.27 4.26 -14.54
C PHE A 124 20.69 5.45 -15.41
N GLY A 125 22.00 5.75 -15.44
CA GLY A 125 22.55 6.84 -16.24
C GLY A 125 22.19 8.24 -15.71
N GLY A 126 21.80 8.35 -14.43
CA GLY A 126 21.39 9.62 -13.83
C GLY A 126 19.97 10.04 -14.21
N LEU A 127 19.07 9.08 -14.47
CA LEU A 127 17.66 9.35 -14.77
C LEU A 127 17.04 10.26 -13.69
N PRO A 128 16.57 11.47 -14.05
CA PRO A 128 15.98 12.39 -13.09
C PRO A 128 14.52 12.04 -12.81
N ILE A 129 14.19 11.86 -11.54
CA ILE A 129 12.84 11.62 -11.04
C ILE A 129 12.46 12.79 -10.14
N HIS A 130 11.28 13.34 -10.38
CA HIS A 130 10.70 14.42 -9.61
C HIS A 130 9.63 13.87 -8.68
N ILE A 131 9.61 14.37 -7.44
CA ILE A 131 8.61 14.02 -6.44
C ILE A 131 8.02 15.32 -5.90
N ALA A 132 6.72 15.47 -6.03
CA ALA A 132 5.98 16.64 -5.57
C ALA A 132 4.79 16.24 -4.70
N LEU A 133 4.35 17.14 -3.83
CA LEU A 133 3.15 16.97 -3.03
C LEU A 133 2.03 17.85 -3.59
N ALA A 134 1.01 17.21 -4.14
CA ALA A 134 -0.19 17.85 -4.65
C ALA A 134 -1.36 17.60 -3.69
N GLY A 135 -1.51 18.48 -2.70
CA GLY A 135 -2.57 18.37 -1.69
C GLY A 135 -2.40 17.14 -0.80
N GLN A 136 -3.20 16.09 -1.05
CA GLN A 136 -3.14 14.81 -0.32
C GLN A 136 -2.50 13.70 -1.14
N GLN A 137 -1.80 14.04 -2.22
CA GLN A 137 -1.14 13.07 -3.09
C GLN A 137 0.36 13.37 -3.20
N ILE A 138 1.16 12.31 -3.25
CA ILE A 138 2.53 12.33 -3.70
C ILE A 138 2.49 11.99 -5.19
N ILE A 139 3.00 12.88 -6.02
CA ILE A 139 3.21 12.65 -7.44
C ILE A 139 4.68 12.35 -7.63
N VAL A 140 4.98 11.26 -8.33
CA VAL A 140 6.33 10.87 -8.73
C VAL A 140 6.35 10.82 -10.24
N ASP A 141 7.21 11.57 -10.89
CA ASP A 141 7.23 11.68 -12.35
C ASP A 141 8.63 11.80 -12.93
N THR A 142 8.78 11.42 -14.20
CA THR A 142 10.01 11.55 -14.95
C THR A 142 9.73 11.75 -16.44
N VAL A 143 10.64 12.41 -17.12
CA VAL A 143 10.55 12.65 -18.56
C VAL A 143 10.84 11.35 -19.31
N LEU A 144 9.90 10.93 -20.15
CA LEU A 144 10.08 9.79 -21.04
C LEU A 144 10.75 10.21 -22.35
N VAL A 145 10.16 11.17 -23.06
CA VAL A 145 10.65 11.59 -24.40
C VAL A 145 10.05 12.94 -24.81
N ASP A 146 10.82 13.73 -25.55
CA ASP A 146 10.34 14.99 -26.15
C ASP A 146 9.37 14.69 -27.30
N ILE A 147 8.28 15.46 -27.42
CA ILE A 147 7.36 15.37 -28.56
C ILE A 147 8.09 15.55 -29.90
N ASP A 148 9.13 16.39 -29.95
CA ASP A 148 9.93 16.65 -31.13
C ASP A 148 10.84 15.48 -31.49
N SER A 149 11.03 14.51 -30.58
CA SER A 149 11.75 13.26 -30.83
C SER A 149 10.84 12.13 -31.35
N ILE A 150 9.54 12.39 -31.54
CA ILE A 150 8.58 11.41 -32.06
C ILE A 150 8.38 11.57 -33.57
N SER A 151 8.51 10.47 -34.30
CA SER A 151 8.33 10.42 -35.76
C SER A 151 6.87 10.62 -36.18
N ASN A 152 5.93 10.00 -35.47
CA ASN A 152 4.49 10.11 -35.72
C ASN A 152 3.72 10.23 -34.39
N VAL A 153 3.46 11.46 -33.97
CA VAL A 153 2.77 11.80 -32.71
C VAL A 153 1.38 11.16 -32.62
N ALA A 154 0.62 11.13 -33.72
CA ALA A 154 -0.74 10.58 -33.70
C ALA A 154 -0.74 9.06 -33.48
N ALA A 155 0.16 8.33 -34.16
CA ALA A 155 0.30 6.89 -33.98
C ALA A 155 0.87 6.54 -32.60
N PHE A 156 1.82 7.34 -32.10
CA PHE A 156 2.37 7.18 -30.77
C PHE A 156 1.30 7.39 -29.68
N ASN A 157 0.44 8.40 -29.81
CA ASN A 157 -0.67 8.62 -28.89
C ASN A 157 -1.64 7.43 -28.85
N ASP A 158 -1.99 6.84 -30.00
CA ASP A 158 -2.84 5.64 -30.03
C ASP A 158 -2.15 4.44 -29.34
N ALA A 159 -0.85 4.25 -29.56
CA ALA A 159 -0.07 3.21 -28.91
C ALA A 159 -0.01 3.40 -27.37
N VAL A 160 0.26 4.61 -26.90
CA VAL A 160 0.27 4.96 -25.47
C VAL A 160 -1.09 4.70 -24.84
N LEU A 161 -2.19 5.11 -25.46
CA LEU A 161 -3.54 4.90 -24.92
C LEU A 161 -3.92 3.41 -24.83
N ARG A 162 -3.35 2.55 -25.67
CA ARG A 162 -3.54 1.09 -25.64
C ARG A 162 -2.57 0.36 -24.69
N SER A 163 -1.59 1.05 -24.14
CA SER A 163 -0.51 0.46 -23.32
C SER A 163 -0.79 0.40 -21.82
N ARG A 164 -2.00 0.74 -21.37
CA ARG A 164 -2.38 0.79 -19.95
C ARG A 164 -1.99 -0.47 -19.15
N GLU A 165 -2.13 -1.66 -19.75
CA GLU A 165 -1.84 -2.92 -19.06
C GLU A 165 -0.33 -3.23 -18.98
N MET A 166 0.51 -2.52 -19.73
CA MET A 166 1.97 -2.75 -19.79
C MET A 166 2.73 -2.09 -18.62
N PHE A 167 2.13 -1.07 -18.01
CA PHE A 167 2.79 -0.19 -17.03
C PHE A 167 2.01 -0.14 -15.72
N PRO A 168 2.13 -1.16 -14.85
CA PRO A 168 1.41 -1.17 -13.57
C PRO A 168 1.85 0.02 -12.71
N LEU A 169 0.89 0.69 -12.06
CA LEU A 169 1.13 1.83 -11.15
C LEU A 169 1.72 3.08 -11.85
N SER A 170 1.81 3.09 -13.17
CA SER A 170 2.31 4.26 -13.90
C SER A 170 1.38 4.64 -15.03
N SER A 171 1.31 5.94 -15.28
CA SER A 171 0.56 6.54 -16.38
C SER A 171 1.48 7.38 -17.22
N ILE A 172 1.15 7.55 -18.50
CA ILE A 172 1.88 8.45 -19.41
C ILE A 172 0.97 9.64 -19.71
N GLY A 173 1.53 10.83 -19.58
CA GLY A 173 0.87 12.10 -19.87
C GLY A 173 1.71 12.96 -20.79
N ILE A 174 1.09 14.03 -21.30
CA ILE A 174 1.78 15.08 -22.07
C ILE A 174 1.81 16.32 -21.19
N GLU A 175 2.99 16.90 -21.01
CA GLU A 175 3.21 18.09 -20.20
C GLU A 175 3.96 19.16 -20.98
N SER A 176 3.56 20.41 -20.79
CA SER A 176 4.29 21.57 -21.30
C SER A 176 5.18 22.14 -20.20
N MET A 177 6.49 21.98 -20.38
CA MET A 177 7.52 22.44 -19.45
C MET A 177 7.62 23.98 -19.47
N PRO A 178 8.11 24.62 -18.39
CA PRO A 178 8.26 26.08 -18.32
C PRO A 178 9.17 26.70 -19.39
N ASN A 179 10.08 25.89 -19.98
CA ASN A 179 10.96 26.30 -21.07
C ASN A 179 10.27 26.30 -22.45
N GLY A 180 8.98 25.93 -22.53
CA GLY A 180 8.21 25.83 -23.77
C GLY A 180 8.29 24.47 -24.47
N GLN A 181 9.08 23.54 -23.95
CA GLN A 181 9.19 22.18 -24.46
C GLN A 181 7.93 21.38 -24.09
N THR A 182 7.45 20.54 -25.00
CA THR A 182 6.35 19.61 -24.71
C THR A 182 6.91 18.20 -24.67
N VAL A 183 6.71 17.52 -23.54
CA VAL A 183 7.30 16.21 -23.28
C VAL A 183 6.21 15.20 -22.93
N TYR A 184 6.49 13.94 -23.23
CA TYR A 184 5.77 12.84 -22.62
C TYR A 184 6.43 12.53 -21.28
N ASN A 185 5.64 12.58 -20.22
CA ASN A 185 6.06 12.24 -18.86
C ASN A 185 5.40 10.95 -18.43
N MET A 186 6.16 10.14 -17.70
CA MET A 186 5.64 8.97 -17.02
C MET A 186 5.54 9.28 -15.53
N PHE A 187 4.38 9.04 -14.93
CA PHE A 187 4.12 9.41 -13.55
C PHE A 187 3.30 8.36 -12.81
N GLY A 188 3.57 8.25 -11.51
CA GLY A 188 2.81 7.52 -10.51
C GLY A 188 2.23 8.50 -9.48
N ALA A 189 1.16 8.07 -8.81
CA ALA A 189 0.53 8.88 -7.78
C ALA A 189 0.14 8.01 -6.59
N LEU A 190 0.59 8.42 -5.41
CA LEU A 190 0.31 7.78 -4.15
C LEU A 190 -0.41 8.74 -3.21
N SER A 191 -1.08 8.20 -2.20
CA SER A 191 -1.63 9.04 -1.13
C SER A 191 -0.49 9.62 -0.27
N ALA A 192 -0.65 10.84 0.22
CA ALA A 192 0.32 11.52 1.08
C ALA A 192 0.44 10.88 2.49
N ASP A 193 -0.42 9.93 2.84
CA ASP A 193 -0.32 9.07 4.02
C ASP A 193 0.31 7.70 3.70
N SER A 194 0.85 7.51 2.50
CA SER A 194 1.53 6.25 2.14
C SER A 194 2.80 6.07 2.96
N SER A 195 3.16 4.83 3.25
CA SER A 195 4.44 4.51 3.89
C SER A 195 5.63 4.97 3.04
N LEU A 196 6.77 5.26 3.67
CA LEU A 196 8.03 5.49 2.95
C LEU A 196 8.36 4.30 2.04
N THR A 197 8.15 3.08 2.52
CA THR A 197 8.34 1.86 1.72
C THR A 197 7.49 1.84 0.46
N ASN A 198 6.22 2.25 0.53
CA ASN A 198 5.36 2.34 -0.65
C ASN A 198 5.85 3.44 -1.61
N VAL A 199 6.28 4.59 -1.08
CA VAL A 199 6.85 5.67 -1.91
C VAL A 199 8.11 5.19 -2.64
N VAL A 200 9.02 4.52 -1.95
CA VAL A 200 10.24 3.95 -2.57
C VAL A 200 9.88 2.87 -3.59
N THR A 201 8.90 2.02 -3.30
CA THR A 201 8.42 0.97 -4.22
C THR A 201 7.85 1.59 -5.49
N GLU A 202 7.08 2.67 -5.37
CA GLU A 202 6.53 3.41 -6.50
C GLU A 202 7.63 4.02 -7.37
N VAL A 203 8.64 4.66 -6.75
CA VAL A 203 9.80 5.21 -7.47
C VAL A 203 10.52 4.12 -8.27
N LYS A 204 10.82 2.97 -7.63
CA LYS A 204 11.49 1.84 -8.29
C LYS A 204 10.63 1.25 -9.42
N THR A 205 9.32 1.12 -9.18
CA THR A 205 8.37 0.62 -10.20
C THR A 205 8.28 1.58 -11.39
N LEU A 206 8.30 2.88 -11.15
CA LEU A 206 8.30 3.90 -12.21
C LEU A 206 9.54 3.76 -13.10
N VAL A 207 10.71 3.52 -12.51
CA VAL A 207 11.98 3.34 -13.25
C VAL A 207 11.92 2.12 -14.15
N ASP A 208 11.48 0.97 -13.62
CA ASP A 208 11.31 -0.25 -14.41
C ASP A 208 10.32 -0.03 -15.57
N ASN A 209 9.26 0.72 -15.31
CA ASN A 209 8.24 1.03 -16.30
C ASN A 209 8.74 2.00 -17.37
N VAL A 210 9.58 2.98 -17.03
CA VAL A 210 10.21 3.93 -17.97
C VAL A 210 11.16 3.21 -18.91
N GLN A 211 11.96 2.27 -18.38
CA GLN A 211 12.80 1.43 -19.21
C GLN A 211 11.96 0.59 -20.18
N ARG A 212 10.92 -0.08 -19.68
CA ARG A 212 10.01 -0.88 -20.50
C ARG A 212 9.30 -0.03 -21.56
N ALA A 213 8.89 1.19 -21.21
CA ALA A 213 8.25 2.11 -22.14
C ALA A 213 9.21 2.56 -23.24
N SER A 214 10.45 2.87 -22.88
CA SER A 214 11.51 3.22 -23.83
C SER A 214 11.74 2.12 -24.86
N GLU A 215 11.78 0.86 -24.42
CA GLU A 215 11.93 -0.31 -25.31
C GLU A 215 10.67 -0.55 -26.16
N ALA A 216 9.49 -0.51 -25.55
CA ALA A 216 8.22 -0.77 -26.25
C ALA A 216 7.91 0.28 -27.33
N PHE A 217 8.36 1.51 -27.12
CA PHE A 217 8.08 2.63 -28.01
C PHE A 217 9.25 3.07 -28.88
N GLU A 218 10.40 2.40 -28.81
CA GLU A 218 11.63 2.75 -29.52
C GLU A 218 11.40 3.05 -31.01
N HIS A 219 10.60 2.23 -31.70
CA HIS A 219 10.23 2.40 -33.11
C HIS A 219 9.48 3.70 -33.46
N PHE A 220 8.93 4.42 -32.48
CA PHE A 220 8.33 5.75 -32.67
C PHE A 220 9.35 6.88 -32.54
N PHE A 221 10.52 6.63 -31.94
CA PHE A 221 11.55 7.63 -31.73
C PHE A 221 12.34 7.90 -33.02
N LYS A 222 12.84 9.12 -33.18
CA LYS A 222 13.62 9.56 -34.35
C LYS A 222 15.07 9.10 -34.32
#